data_AF-F8DCN1-F1
#
_entry.id   AF-F8DCN1-F1
#
_cell.length_a   1.000
_cell.length_b   1.000
_cell.length_c   1.000
_cell.angle_alpha   90.00
_cell.angle_beta   90.00
_cell.angle_gamma   90.00
#
_symmetry.space_group_name_H-M   'P 1'
#
loop_
_entity.id
_entity.type
_entity.pdbx_description
1 polymer ?
#
loop_
_entity_poly.entity_id
_entity_poly.type
_entity_poly.pdbx_seq_one_letter_code
_entity_poly.pdbx_strand_id
1 'polypeptide(L)'
;MVSPRSLRDGLADESLRVAILIGLATVPVTVASAWGPVADSLGTVGDSVSDGALLLAGVLTGYYYSSRPTETRYAGIWTGRAGSIGLVLVFCASVVAAIVSDGGLGAAIAVILSPVVIGLIIVFTVLVTMLTAVGTDWVVTRLDRSRRLAASDAKDGTERTDGSPKRRLVLAGYAVLTPIALGYLVIQSASGAGIVISTLAVIVVTVFSFAALGILFIDATEPRAVRTGWLPNVWLYAGGPIVAGVLGYLIATVQGWGYPPGYGQYSFSIALWLATIAYLANSHRRGSRRRPAGSSKS
;
A
#
# COMPACT_ATOMS: atom_id res chain seq x y z
N MET A 1 -6.46 -17.56 -7.12
CA MET A 1 -7.65 -18.30 -6.67
C MET A 1 -7.41 -18.80 -5.25
N VAL A 2 -8.24 -18.39 -4.29
CA VAL A 2 -8.16 -18.86 -2.90
C VAL A 2 -8.73 -20.27 -2.85
N SER A 3 -7.92 -21.27 -2.49
CA SER A 3 -8.46 -22.61 -2.26
C SER A 3 -9.26 -22.57 -0.96
N PRO A 4 -10.52 -23.06 -0.93
CA PRO A 4 -11.30 -23.15 0.31
C PRO A 4 -10.59 -23.95 1.39
N ARG A 5 -9.66 -24.85 1.01
CA ARG A 5 -8.76 -25.55 1.93
C ARG A 5 -7.84 -24.58 2.69
N SER A 6 -7.25 -23.59 2.03
CA SER A 6 -6.34 -22.64 2.68
C SER A 6 -7.02 -21.77 3.75
N LEU A 7 -8.29 -21.40 3.55
CA LEU A 7 -9.08 -20.69 4.57
C LEU A 7 -9.47 -21.60 5.72
N ARG A 8 -9.81 -22.86 5.43
CA ARG A 8 -10.14 -23.86 6.46
C ARG A 8 -8.93 -24.21 7.31
N ASP A 9 -7.76 -24.37 6.71
CA ASP A 9 -6.51 -24.66 7.41
C ASP A 9 -6.09 -23.47 8.29
N GLY A 10 -6.28 -22.23 7.81
CA GLY A 10 -6.06 -21.02 8.60
C GLY A 10 -7.07 -20.82 9.75
N LEU A 11 -8.27 -21.37 9.66
CA LEU A 11 -9.27 -21.36 10.74
C LEU A 11 -8.98 -22.41 11.83
N ALA A 12 -8.23 -23.47 11.49
CA ALA A 12 -7.82 -24.49 12.45
C ALA A 12 -6.65 -24.02 13.33
N ASP A 13 -5.90 -23.02 12.87
CA ASP A 13 -4.84 -22.39 13.65
C ASP A 13 -5.43 -21.23 14.47
N GLU A 14 -5.54 -21.42 15.79
CA GLU A 14 -6.08 -20.42 16.73
C GLU A 14 -5.31 -19.09 16.64
N SER A 15 -4.04 -19.15 16.21
CA SER A 15 -3.21 -17.97 16.00
C SER A 15 -3.62 -17.14 14.78
N LEU A 16 -4.32 -17.70 13.78
CA LEU A 16 -4.72 -16.98 12.55
C LEU A 16 -6.21 -16.65 12.52
N ARG A 17 -7.01 -17.34 13.34
CA ARG A 17 -8.45 -17.17 13.44
C ARG A 17 -8.87 -15.74 13.75
N VAL A 18 -8.19 -15.08 14.70
CA VAL A 18 -8.50 -13.70 15.10
C VAL A 18 -8.26 -12.72 13.95
N ALA A 19 -7.14 -12.85 13.23
CA ALA A 19 -6.82 -12.01 12.07
C ALA A 19 -7.86 -12.13 10.94
N ILE A 20 -8.32 -13.36 10.66
CA ILE A 20 -9.36 -13.62 9.65
C ILE A 20 -10.70 -13.00 10.09
N LEU A 21 -11.08 -13.17 11.36
CA LEU A 21 -12.31 -12.60 11.91
C LEU A 21 -12.30 -11.06 11.88
N ILE A 22 -11.16 -10.42 12.21
CA ILE A 22 -11.00 -8.97 12.10
C ILE A 22 -11.18 -8.52 10.64
N GLY A 23 -10.56 -9.21 9.69
CA GLY A 23 -10.73 -8.90 8.26
C GLY A 23 -12.17 -9.08 7.79
N LEU A 24 -12.84 -10.19 8.15
CA LEU A 24 -14.24 -10.44 7.81
C LEU A 24 -15.20 -9.44 8.45
N ALA A 25 -14.92 -8.97 9.67
CA ALA A 25 -15.74 -7.97 10.35
C ALA A 25 -15.78 -6.62 9.60
N THR A 26 -14.80 -6.34 8.73
CA THR A 26 -14.84 -5.15 7.88
C THR A 26 -15.84 -5.27 6.74
N VAL A 27 -16.19 -6.48 6.29
CA VAL A 27 -17.01 -6.70 5.10
C VAL A 27 -18.40 -6.06 5.20
N PRO A 28 -19.19 -6.26 6.29
CA PRO A 28 -20.49 -5.61 6.42
C PRO A 28 -20.41 -4.08 6.42
N VAL A 29 -19.36 -3.51 7.04
CA VAL A 29 -19.15 -2.06 7.09
C VAL A 29 -18.83 -1.52 5.70
N THR A 30 -17.92 -2.17 4.97
CA THR A 30 -17.58 -1.81 3.59
C THR A 30 -18.81 -1.85 2.69
N VAL A 31 -19.60 -2.93 2.77
CA VAL A 31 -20.82 -3.10 1.97
C VAL A 31 -21.88 -2.06 2.34
N ALA A 32 -22.11 -1.81 3.64
CA ALA A 32 -23.06 -0.80 4.09
C ALA A 32 -22.65 0.61 3.65
N SER A 33 -21.35 0.94 3.73
CA SER A 33 -20.83 2.24 3.30
C SER A 33 -20.90 2.46 1.79
N ALA A 34 -20.79 1.38 1.00
CA ALA A 34 -20.95 1.44 -0.45
C ALA A 34 -22.42 1.65 -0.88
N TRP A 35 -23.38 1.48 0.03
CA TRP A 35 -24.82 1.57 -0.23
C TRP A 35 -25.41 2.97 -0.04
N GLY A 36 -24.57 4.01 -0.01
CA GLY A 36 -25.00 5.40 0.18
C GLY A 36 -26.19 5.80 -0.71
N PRO A 37 -27.10 6.67 -0.21
CA PRO A 37 -28.32 7.02 -0.93
C PRO A 37 -27.96 7.68 -2.26
N VAL A 38 -28.44 7.05 -3.34
CA VAL A 38 -28.37 7.54 -4.73
C VAL A 38 -29.23 8.80 -4.83
N ALA A 39 -28.66 9.94 -4.46
CA ALA A 39 -29.29 11.23 -4.66
C ALA A 39 -28.96 11.71 -6.09
N ASP A 40 -29.92 11.50 -6.99
CA ASP A 40 -30.11 12.24 -8.24
C ASP A 40 -28.88 12.44 -9.15
N SER A 41 -28.33 11.35 -9.65
CA SER A 41 -27.93 11.24 -11.06
C SER A 41 -27.62 9.78 -11.38
N LEU A 42 -28.08 9.32 -12.54
CA LEU A 42 -27.94 7.94 -12.98
C LEU A 42 -26.48 7.47 -12.97
N GLY A 43 -26.18 6.56 -12.06
CA GLY A 43 -25.22 5.47 -12.30
C GLY A 43 -23.79 5.70 -11.82
N THR A 44 -23.56 5.65 -10.50
CA THR A 44 -22.29 5.12 -9.97
C THR A 44 -22.47 4.64 -8.53
N VAL A 45 -22.60 3.33 -8.36
CA VAL A 45 -22.45 2.69 -7.04
C VAL A 45 -20.96 2.78 -6.69
N GLY A 46 -20.61 3.42 -5.57
CA GLY A 46 -19.21 3.44 -5.07
C GLY A 46 -18.60 4.80 -4.69
N ASP A 47 -19.38 5.88 -4.64
CA ASP A 47 -18.83 7.25 -4.49
C ASP A 47 -18.13 7.53 -3.13
N SER A 48 -18.32 6.66 -2.13
CA SER A 48 -17.55 6.74 -0.89
C SER A 48 -17.42 5.36 -0.22
N VAL A 49 -16.45 4.57 -0.66
CA VAL A 49 -16.05 3.39 0.12
C VAL A 49 -15.31 3.88 1.38
N SER A 50 -15.78 3.49 2.56
CA SER A 50 -15.14 3.88 3.82
C SER A 50 -13.82 3.13 4.00
N ASP A 51 -12.73 3.73 3.53
CA ASP A 51 -11.37 3.19 3.65
C ASP A 51 -10.91 3.00 5.12
N GLY A 52 -11.59 3.67 6.05
CA GLY A 52 -11.27 3.63 7.48
C GLY A 52 -11.43 2.25 8.11
N ALA A 53 -12.38 1.42 7.67
CA ALA A 53 -12.62 0.10 8.25
C ALA A 53 -11.43 -0.84 8.02
N LEU A 54 -10.83 -0.79 6.82
CA LEU A 54 -9.70 -1.65 6.44
C LEU A 54 -8.41 -1.22 7.16
N LEU A 55 -8.22 0.10 7.32
CA LEU A 55 -7.13 0.66 8.11
C LEU A 55 -7.25 0.28 9.59
N LEU A 56 -8.44 0.41 10.17
CA LEU A 56 -8.70 0.04 11.56
C LEU A 56 -8.44 -1.45 11.80
N ALA A 57 -8.87 -2.32 10.89
CA ALA A 57 -8.58 -3.74 10.95
C ALA A 57 -7.07 -4.03 10.95
N GLY A 58 -6.31 -3.36 10.08
CA GLY A 58 -4.85 -3.49 10.06
C GLY A 58 -4.17 -3.01 11.36
N VAL A 59 -4.65 -1.90 11.94
CA VAL A 59 -4.17 -1.39 13.23
C VAL A 59 -4.49 -2.37 14.36
N LEU A 60 -5.72 -2.87 14.44
CA LEU A 60 -6.14 -3.85 15.45
C LEU A 60 -5.31 -5.13 15.37
N THR A 61 -5.08 -5.65 14.16
CA THR A 61 -4.22 -6.81 13.94
C THR A 61 -2.78 -6.50 14.38
N GLY A 62 -2.21 -5.35 13.99
CA GLY A 62 -0.86 -4.97 14.41
C GLY A 62 -0.72 -4.84 15.93
N TYR A 63 -1.72 -4.28 16.60
CA TYR A 63 -1.74 -4.14 18.05
C TYR A 63 -1.84 -5.51 18.75
N TYR A 64 -2.79 -6.36 18.34
CA TYR A 64 -3.02 -7.66 18.96
C TYR A 64 -1.81 -8.59 18.83
N TYR A 65 -1.16 -8.61 17.66
CA TYR A 65 0.00 -9.46 17.39
C TYR A 65 1.34 -8.80 17.74
N SER A 66 1.36 -7.60 18.33
CA SER A 66 2.60 -6.87 18.67
C SER A 66 3.56 -7.65 19.58
N SER A 67 3.05 -8.59 20.37
CA SER A 67 3.86 -9.47 21.22
C SER A 67 4.52 -10.64 20.47
N ARG A 68 4.16 -10.86 19.20
CA ARG A 68 4.56 -12.02 18.38
C ARG A 68 4.99 -11.59 16.96
N PRO A 69 6.21 -11.05 16.79
CA PRO A 69 6.64 -10.37 15.57
C PRO A 69 6.68 -11.25 14.30
N THR A 70 6.87 -12.56 14.45
CA THR A 70 6.77 -13.51 13.31
C THR A 70 5.32 -13.73 12.87
N GLU A 71 4.36 -13.64 13.78
CA GLU A 71 2.93 -13.83 13.50
C GLU A 71 2.29 -12.55 12.93
N THR A 72 2.78 -11.35 13.29
CA THR A 72 2.21 -10.06 12.83
C THR A 72 2.16 -9.92 11.31
N ARG A 73 3.23 -10.31 10.60
CA ARG A 73 3.28 -10.21 9.13
C ARG A 73 2.28 -11.14 8.47
N TYR A 74 2.21 -12.39 8.95
CA TYR A 74 1.27 -13.38 8.43
C TYR A 74 -0.17 -12.99 8.76
N ALA A 75 -0.44 -12.53 9.98
CA ALA A 75 -1.75 -12.05 10.42
C ALA A 75 -2.23 -10.85 9.58
N GLY A 76 -1.35 -9.89 9.28
CA GLY A 76 -1.67 -8.75 8.40
C GLY A 76 -2.06 -9.18 6.99
N ILE A 77 -1.37 -10.18 6.42
CA ILE A 77 -1.70 -10.76 5.11
C ILE A 77 -3.08 -11.42 5.15
N TRP A 78 -3.36 -12.25 6.16
CA TRP A 78 -4.65 -12.93 6.28
C TRP A 78 -5.81 -11.95 6.52
N THR A 79 -5.60 -10.92 7.34
CA THR A 79 -6.58 -9.84 7.56
C THR A 79 -6.94 -9.17 6.23
N GLY A 80 -5.94 -8.81 5.42
CA GLY A 80 -6.18 -8.15 4.12
C GLY A 80 -6.82 -9.02 3.07
N ARG A 81 -6.51 -10.33 3.06
CA ARG A 81 -7.17 -11.32 2.19
C ARG A 81 -8.63 -11.55 2.58
N ALA A 82 -8.93 -11.54 3.87
CA ALA A 82 -10.30 -11.66 4.36
C ALA A 82 -11.10 -10.38 4.07
N GLY A 83 -10.51 -9.20 4.35
CA GLY A 83 -11.14 -7.90 4.08
C GLY A 83 -11.39 -7.62 2.60
N SER A 84 -10.58 -8.17 1.69
CA SER A 84 -10.75 -7.96 0.24
C SER A 84 -12.09 -8.49 -0.28
N ILE A 85 -12.72 -9.44 0.41
CA ILE A 85 -14.01 -10.00 0.01
C ILE A 85 -15.07 -8.90 -0.12
N GLY A 86 -15.12 -7.96 0.82
CA GLY A 86 -16.09 -6.85 0.78
C GLY A 86 -15.90 -5.96 -0.43
N LEU A 87 -14.65 -5.59 -0.75
CA LEU A 87 -14.34 -4.75 -1.91
C LEU A 87 -14.62 -5.45 -3.23
N VAL A 88 -14.32 -6.76 -3.33
CA VAL A 88 -14.64 -7.55 -4.51
C VAL A 88 -16.15 -7.63 -4.73
N LEU A 89 -16.95 -7.77 -3.66
CA LEU A 89 -18.41 -7.76 -3.76
C LEU A 89 -18.94 -6.42 -4.28
N VAL A 90 -18.46 -5.31 -3.73
CA VAL A 90 -18.84 -3.95 -4.18
C VAL A 90 -18.43 -3.72 -5.64
N PHE A 91 -17.23 -4.16 -6.03
CA PHE A 91 -16.78 -4.08 -7.42
C PHE A 91 -17.67 -4.90 -8.37
N CYS A 92 -17.97 -6.15 -8.02
CA CYS A 92 -18.86 -7.00 -8.81
C CYS A 92 -20.25 -6.37 -8.98
N ALA A 93 -20.82 -5.79 -7.91
CA ALA A 93 -22.09 -5.07 -7.98
C ALA A 93 -22.03 -3.87 -8.95
N SER A 94 -20.91 -3.14 -8.93
CA SER A 94 -20.68 -2.00 -9.82
C SER A 94 -20.55 -2.42 -11.29
N VAL A 95 -19.86 -3.53 -11.56
CA VAL A 95 -19.76 -4.11 -12.92
C VAL A 95 -21.13 -4.55 -13.42
N VAL A 96 -21.93 -5.21 -12.57
CA VAL A 96 -23.30 -5.62 -12.93
C VAL A 96 -24.17 -4.40 -13.24
N ALA A 97 -24.11 -3.36 -12.40
CA ALA A 97 -24.84 -2.12 -12.63
C ALA A 97 -24.47 -1.48 -13.98
N ALA A 98 -23.16 -1.42 -14.30
CA ALA A 98 -22.68 -0.87 -15.57
C ALA A 98 -23.14 -1.68 -16.79
N ILE A 99 -23.18 -3.02 -16.69
CA ILE A 99 -23.69 -3.88 -17.76
C ILE A 99 -25.17 -3.59 -18.02
N VAL A 100 -25.97 -3.45 -16.96
CA VAL A 100 -27.42 -3.18 -17.05
C VAL A 100 -27.69 -1.79 -17.62
N SER A 101 -26.88 -0.79 -17.27
CA SER A 101 -27.13 0.60 -17.66
C SER A 101 -26.74 0.93 -19.10
N ASP A 102 -25.63 0.36 -19.61
CA ASP A 102 -25.00 0.89 -20.82
C ASP A 102 -24.92 -0.13 -21.99
N GLY A 103 -25.10 -1.43 -21.73
CA GLY A 103 -25.32 -2.52 -22.72
C GLY A 103 -24.32 -2.70 -23.87
N GLY A 104 -23.36 -1.79 -24.05
CA GLY A 104 -22.53 -1.65 -25.23
C GLY A 104 -21.08 -2.09 -25.03
N LEU A 105 -20.20 -1.53 -25.87
CA LEU A 105 -18.77 -1.87 -25.90
C LEU A 105 -18.07 -1.60 -24.56
N GLY A 106 -18.51 -0.58 -23.80
CA GLY A 106 -18.00 -0.29 -22.45
C GLY A 106 -18.22 -1.44 -21.46
N ALA A 107 -19.40 -2.08 -21.49
CA ALA A 107 -19.71 -3.23 -20.65
C ALA A 107 -18.82 -4.45 -20.98
N ALA A 108 -18.59 -4.72 -22.27
CA ALA A 108 -17.71 -5.80 -22.71
C ALA A 108 -16.27 -5.59 -22.24
N ILE A 109 -15.73 -4.38 -22.39
CA ILE A 109 -14.38 -4.03 -21.90
C ILE A 109 -14.30 -4.20 -20.37
N ALA A 110 -15.31 -3.74 -19.63
CA ALA A 110 -15.34 -3.86 -18.18
C ALA A 110 -15.31 -5.34 -17.72
N VAL A 111 -16.06 -6.22 -18.38
CA VAL A 111 -16.06 -7.66 -18.09
C VAL A 111 -14.68 -8.27 -18.37
N ILE A 112 -14.05 -7.92 -19.49
CA ILE A 112 -12.72 -8.45 -19.87
C ILE A 112 -11.64 -8.00 -18.86
N LEU A 113 -11.69 -6.76 -18.38
CA LEU A 113 -10.70 -6.22 -17.43
C LEU A 113 -10.98 -6.57 -15.97
N SER A 114 -12.21 -6.97 -15.64
CA SER A 114 -12.62 -7.35 -14.28
C SER A 114 -11.66 -8.29 -13.55
N PRO A 115 -11.15 -9.41 -14.12
CA PRO A 115 -10.22 -10.29 -13.42
C PRO A 115 -8.90 -9.59 -13.02
N VAL A 116 -8.42 -8.66 -13.85
CA VAL A 116 -7.21 -7.87 -13.55
C VAL A 116 -7.47 -6.92 -12.39
N VAL A 117 -8.61 -6.21 -12.44
CA VAL A 117 -9.01 -5.27 -11.38
C VAL A 117 -9.23 -5.99 -10.04
N ILE A 118 -9.89 -7.15 -10.04
CA ILE A 118 -10.07 -7.98 -8.85
C ILE A 118 -8.71 -8.39 -8.26
N GLY A 119 -7.77 -8.82 -9.12
CA GLY A 119 -6.41 -9.14 -8.69
C GLY A 119 -5.72 -7.96 -8.02
N LEU A 120 -5.85 -6.76 -8.59
CA LEU A 120 -5.27 -5.53 -8.06
C LEU A 120 -5.92 -5.12 -6.73
N ILE A 121 -7.25 -5.23 -6.59
CA ILE A 121 -7.97 -4.96 -5.33
C ILE A 121 -7.43 -5.87 -4.22
N ILE A 122 -7.30 -7.18 -4.47
CA ILE A 122 -6.82 -8.14 -3.47
C ILE A 122 -5.38 -7.81 -3.05
N VAL A 123 -4.50 -7.50 -4.02
CA VAL A 123 -3.11 -7.14 -3.71
C VAL A 123 -3.06 -5.85 -2.90
N PHE A 124 -3.86 -4.86 -3.28
CA PHE A 124 -3.94 -3.57 -2.60
C PHE A 124 -4.35 -3.72 -1.15
N THR A 125 -5.44 -4.43 -0.86
CA THR A 125 -5.93 -4.59 0.52
C THR A 125 -4.92 -5.32 1.39
N VAL A 126 -4.29 -6.37 0.86
CA VAL A 126 -3.23 -7.10 1.56
C VAL A 126 -2.05 -6.20 1.89
N LEU A 127 -1.64 -5.34 0.95
CA LEU A 127 -0.55 -4.39 1.19
C LEU A 127 -0.94 -3.40 2.28
N VAL A 128 -2.13 -2.78 2.19
CA VAL A 128 -2.58 -1.78 3.16
C VAL A 128 -2.68 -2.37 4.57
N THR A 129 -3.32 -3.53 4.74
CA THR A 129 -3.43 -4.17 6.07
C THR A 129 -2.09 -4.64 6.60
N MET A 130 -1.21 -5.14 5.74
CA MET A 130 0.13 -5.55 6.14
C MET A 130 0.97 -4.34 6.59
N LEU A 131 0.92 -3.23 5.85
CA LEU A 131 1.68 -2.01 6.16
C LEU A 131 1.21 -1.37 7.45
N THR A 132 -0.10 -1.28 7.65
CA THR A 132 -0.67 -0.77 8.89
C THR A 132 -0.36 -1.66 10.08
N ALA A 133 -0.43 -2.99 9.91
CA ALA A 133 -0.06 -3.93 10.97
C ALA A 133 1.43 -3.84 11.35
N VAL A 134 2.33 -3.81 10.35
CA VAL A 134 3.78 -3.66 10.57
C VAL A 134 4.12 -2.29 11.15
N GLY A 135 3.47 -1.23 10.68
CA GLY A 135 3.63 0.11 11.21
C GLY A 135 3.21 0.21 12.67
N THR A 136 2.08 -0.41 13.03
CA THR A 136 1.58 -0.44 14.41
C THR A 136 2.51 -1.22 15.33
N ASP A 137 2.93 -2.43 14.91
CA ASP A 137 3.92 -3.23 15.64
C ASP A 137 5.23 -2.45 15.85
N TRP A 138 5.70 -1.74 14.82
CA TRP A 138 6.88 -0.89 14.94
C TRP A 138 6.68 0.25 15.96
N VAL A 139 5.54 0.95 15.94
CA VAL A 139 5.26 2.04 16.89
C VAL A 139 5.22 1.50 18.32
N VAL A 140 4.52 0.39 18.56
CA VAL A 140 4.41 -0.24 19.88
C VAL A 140 5.77 -0.69 20.38
N THR A 141 6.52 -1.42 19.55
CA THR A 141 7.86 -1.91 19.92
C THR A 141 8.89 -0.79 20.07
N ARG A 142 8.75 0.33 19.34
CA ARG A 142 9.60 1.52 19.49
C ARG A 142 9.38 2.19 20.85
N LEU A 143 8.14 2.30 21.30
CA LEU A 143 7.81 2.84 22.62
C LEU A 143 8.42 1.97 23.73
N ASP A 144 8.34 0.65 23.59
CA ASP A 144 8.97 -0.30 24.52
C ASP A 144 10.50 -0.31 24.43
N ARG A 145 11.05 -0.16 23.23
CA ARG A 145 12.50 -0.11 23.01
C ARG A 145 13.12 1.16 23.61
N SER A 146 12.40 2.28 23.61
CA SER A 146 12.84 3.49 24.33
C SER A 146 12.98 3.24 25.84
N ARG A 147 12.11 2.39 26.42
CA ARG A 147 12.22 1.96 27.83
C ARG A 147 13.33 0.95 28.06
N ARG A 148 13.58 0.04 27.12
CA ARG A 148 14.62 -1.00 27.24
C ARG A 148 16.03 -0.52 26.89
N LEU A 149 16.17 0.47 26.01
CA LEU A 149 17.47 1.09 25.69
C LEU A 149 18.01 1.94 26.84
N ALA A 150 17.14 2.49 27.71
CA ALA A 150 17.55 3.05 28.99
C ALA A 150 18.18 2.01 29.94
N ALA A 151 18.08 0.71 29.62
CA ALA A 151 18.54 -0.42 30.45
C ALA A 151 19.51 -1.39 29.74
N SER A 152 19.91 -1.18 28.48
CA SER A 152 20.64 -2.21 27.70
C SER A 152 21.70 -1.67 26.74
N ASP A 153 22.36 -0.57 27.09
CA ASP A 153 23.46 0.03 26.30
C ASP A 153 24.79 -0.74 26.41
N ALA A 154 24.76 -2.09 26.45
CA ALA A 154 25.95 -2.88 26.79
C ALA A 154 26.27 -4.08 25.90
N LYS A 155 25.41 -4.57 25.00
CA LYS A 155 25.75 -5.79 24.25
C LYS A 155 25.21 -5.84 22.81
N ASP A 156 26.21 -5.71 21.94
CA ASP A 156 26.48 -6.58 20.82
C ASP A 156 26.03 -6.17 19.42
N GLY A 157 27.04 -6.16 18.54
CA GLY A 157 26.96 -5.82 17.13
C GLY A 157 26.87 -7.08 16.31
N THR A 158 25.68 -7.40 15.82
CA THR A 158 25.51 -8.45 14.81
C THR A 158 25.40 -7.79 13.44
N GLU A 159 26.44 -7.97 12.63
CA GLU A 159 26.49 -7.58 11.23
C GLU A 159 25.47 -8.41 10.42
N ARG A 160 24.52 -7.74 9.77
CA ARG A 160 23.53 -8.40 8.89
C ARG A 160 23.40 -7.66 7.56
N THR A 161 23.14 -8.46 6.55
CA THR A 161 23.48 -8.29 5.14
C THR A 161 22.64 -7.26 4.39
N ASP A 162 23.34 -6.54 3.51
CA ASP A 162 22.86 -5.51 2.58
C ASP A 162 21.56 -5.91 1.85
N GLY A 163 20.62 -4.95 1.76
CA GLY A 163 19.26 -5.12 1.28
C GLY A 163 19.12 -5.86 -0.05
N SER A 164 18.15 -6.79 -0.09
CA SER A 164 17.99 -7.74 -1.19
C SER A 164 17.72 -7.06 -2.55
N PRO A 165 18.32 -7.57 -3.65
CA PRO A 165 18.18 -6.98 -4.99
C PRO A 165 16.72 -6.92 -5.47
N LYS A 166 15.85 -7.80 -4.97
CA LYS A 166 14.41 -7.82 -5.26
C LYS A 166 13.70 -6.54 -4.79
N ARG A 167 14.03 -6.01 -3.60
CA ARG A 167 13.42 -4.76 -3.07
C ARG A 167 13.75 -3.56 -3.95
N ARG A 168 14.99 -3.48 -4.45
CA ARG A 168 15.43 -2.40 -5.34
C ARG A 168 14.70 -2.44 -6.69
N LEU A 169 14.42 -3.63 -7.21
CA LEU A 169 13.71 -3.80 -8.47
C LEU A 169 12.26 -3.29 -8.38
N VAL A 170 11.57 -3.51 -7.26
CA VAL A 170 10.22 -2.97 -7.02
C VAL A 170 10.23 -1.44 -6.97
N LEU A 171 11.17 -0.84 -6.25
CA LEU A 171 11.33 0.61 -6.19
C LEU A 171 11.65 1.22 -7.56
N ALA A 172 12.52 0.56 -8.34
CA ALA A 172 12.83 1.00 -9.70
C ALA A 172 11.60 0.92 -10.62
N GLY A 173 10.80 -0.15 -10.51
CA GLY A 173 9.55 -0.29 -11.24
C GLY A 173 8.58 0.84 -10.93
N TYR A 174 8.37 1.17 -9.66
CA TYR A 174 7.54 2.31 -9.25
C TYR A 174 8.07 3.65 -9.78
N ALA A 175 9.38 3.88 -9.70
CA ALA A 175 10.01 5.12 -10.17
C ALA A 175 9.82 5.36 -11.68
N VAL A 176 9.74 4.29 -12.48
CA VAL A 176 9.51 4.36 -13.93
C VAL A 176 8.02 4.45 -14.27
N LEU A 177 7.17 3.64 -13.61
CA LEU A 177 5.73 3.58 -13.91
C LEU A 177 4.99 4.87 -13.55
N THR A 178 5.37 5.52 -12.45
CA THR A 178 4.67 6.71 -11.93
C THR A 178 4.60 7.86 -12.95
N PRO A 179 5.72 8.35 -13.54
CA PRO A 179 5.66 9.46 -14.50
C PRO A 179 4.89 9.09 -15.78
N ILE A 180 4.93 7.82 -16.21
CA ILE A 180 4.18 7.36 -17.39
C ILE A 180 2.67 7.46 -17.13
N ALA A 181 2.21 6.95 -15.98
CA ALA A 181 0.82 7.01 -15.59
C ALA A 181 0.34 8.44 -15.35
N LEU A 182 1.14 9.28 -14.68
CA LEU A 182 0.82 10.69 -14.47
C LEU A 182 0.76 11.46 -15.80
N GLY A 183 1.71 11.23 -16.72
CA GLY A 183 1.68 11.83 -18.05
C GLY A 183 0.45 11.42 -18.85
N TYR A 184 0.04 10.16 -18.73
CA TYR A 184 -1.17 9.66 -19.39
C TYR A 184 -2.44 10.36 -18.90
N LEU A 185 -2.54 10.64 -17.59
CA LEU A 185 -3.66 11.38 -17.02
C LEU A 185 -3.78 12.82 -17.56
N VAL A 186 -2.66 13.46 -17.89
CA VAL A 186 -2.64 14.84 -18.39
C VAL A 186 -3.03 14.94 -19.86
N ILE A 187 -2.67 13.94 -20.68
CA ILE A 187 -2.83 13.96 -22.15
C ILE A 187 -4.19 13.40 -22.59
N GLN A 188 -5.00 12.94 -21.65
CA GLN A 188 -6.12 12.07 -21.94
C GLN A 188 -7.20 12.72 -22.83
N SER A 189 -7.57 12.03 -23.90
CA SER A 189 -8.76 12.37 -24.70
C SER A 189 -10.01 11.78 -24.06
N ALA A 190 -11.16 12.47 -24.17
CA ALA A 190 -12.47 12.03 -23.64
C ALA A 190 -13.05 10.77 -24.31
N SER A 191 -12.19 9.94 -24.93
CA SER A 191 -12.57 8.66 -25.50
C SER A 191 -12.79 7.61 -24.40
N GLY A 192 -13.76 6.72 -24.59
CA GLY A 192 -14.06 5.65 -23.62
C GLY A 192 -12.86 4.72 -23.34
N ALA A 193 -12.04 4.44 -24.36
CA ALA A 193 -10.81 3.67 -24.19
C ALA A 193 -9.76 4.41 -23.35
N GLY A 194 -9.68 5.74 -23.51
CA GLY A 194 -8.84 6.60 -22.68
C GLY A 194 -9.15 6.38 -21.20
N ILE A 195 -10.40 6.58 -20.81
CA ILE A 195 -10.87 6.49 -19.42
C ILE A 195 -10.49 5.15 -18.78
N VAL A 196 -10.65 4.05 -19.50
CA VAL A 196 -10.29 2.72 -19.01
C VAL A 196 -8.80 2.59 -18.74
N ILE A 197 -7.95 3.09 -19.65
CA ILE A 197 -6.50 3.01 -19.51
C ILE A 197 -6.00 3.90 -18.37
N SER A 198 -6.55 5.10 -18.18
CA SER A 198 -6.16 5.94 -17.02
C SER A 198 -6.53 5.30 -15.71
N THR A 199 -7.74 4.73 -15.62
CA THR A 199 -8.21 4.09 -14.40
C THR A 199 -7.29 2.92 -14.05
N LEU A 200 -6.95 2.08 -15.03
CA LEU A 200 -6.00 0.99 -14.82
C LEU A 200 -4.62 1.50 -14.40
N ALA A 201 -4.11 2.57 -15.05
CA ALA A 201 -2.82 3.17 -14.71
C ALA A 201 -2.81 3.72 -13.27
N VAL A 202 -3.87 4.40 -12.84
CA VAL A 202 -4.03 4.91 -11.47
C VAL A 202 -4.04 3.76 -10.46
N ILE A 203 -4.77 2.68 -10.73
CA ILE A 203 -4.81 1.52 -9.84
C ILE A 203 -3.42 0.91 -9.71
N VAL A 204 -2.72 0.69 -10.84
CA VAL A 204 -1.37 0.11 -10.84
C VAL A 204 -0.40 0.99 -10.06
N VAL A 205 -0.36 2.30 -10.32
CA VAL A 205 0.51 3.23 -9.58
C VAL A 205 0.20 3.21 -8.09
N THR A 206 -1.08 3.16 -7.74
CA THR A 206 -1.53 3.11 -6.35
C THR A 206 -1.02 1.83 -5.67
N VAL A 207 -1.15 0.66 -6.29
CA VAL A 207 -0.60 -0.58 -5.73
C VAL A 207 0.93 -0.49 -5.53
N PHE A 208 1.64 0.02 -6.53
CA PHE A 208 3.09 0.18 -6.44
C PHE A 208 3.53 1.24 -5.42
N SER A 209 2.75 2.30 -5.21
CA SER A 209 3.08 3.35 -4.24
C SER A 209 3.04 2.79 -2.81
N PHE A 210 2.03 1.99 -2.44
CA PHE A 210 2.02 1.34 -1.13
C PHE A 210 3.18 0.36 -0.96
N ALA A 211 3.48 -0.45 -1.98
CA ALA A 211 4.64 -1.35 -1.93
C ALA A 211 5.96 -0.57 -1.76
N ALA A 212 6.14 0.53 -2.48
CA ALA A 212 7.32 1.39 -2.37
C ALA A 212 7.44 2.03 -0.99
N LEU A 213 6.35 2.59 -0.47
CA LEU A 213 6.30 3.16 0.88
C LEU A 213 6.68 2.12 1.94
N GLY A 214 6.16 0.90 1.83
CA GLY A 214 6.50 -0.21 2.70
C GLY A 214 7.96 -0.59 2.69
N ILE A 215 8.54 -0.70 1.50
CA ILE A 215 9.96 -1.02 1.35
C ILE A 215 10.81 0.10 1.95
N LEU A 216 10.48 1.36 1.69
CA LEU A 216 11.18 2.52 2.26
C LEU A 216 11.06 2.56 3.78
N PHE A 217 9.88 2.26 4.33
CA PHE A 217 9.64 2.21 5.76
C PHE A 217 10.46 1.11 6.44
N ILE A 218 10.42 -0.11 5.89
CA ILE A 218 11.21 -1.24 6.41
C ILE A 218 12.70 -0.91 6.36
N ASP A 219 13.19 -0.39 5.22
CA ASP A 219 14.61 -0.08 5.06
C ASP A 219 15.08 1.08 5.95
N ALA A 220 14.20 2.04 6.24
CA ALA A 220 14.47 3.14 7.15
C ALA A 220 14.41 2.73 8.64
N THR A 221 13.72 1.64 8.97
CA THR A 221 13.55 1.15 10.36
C THR A 221 14.48 -0.01 10.72
N GLU A 222 15.10 -0.66 9.75
CA GLU A 222 16.10 -1.71 9.98
C GLU A 222 17.32 -1.12 10.73
N PRO A 223 17.73 -1.70 11.89
CA PRO A 223 18.89 -1.25 12.65
C PRO A 223 20.17 -1.40 11.81
N ARG A 224 20.90 -0.29 11.59
CA ARG A 224 22.17 -0.29 10.85
C ARG A 224 23.35 -0.08 11.77
N ALA A 225 24.44 -0.79 11.50
CA ALA A 225 25.70 -0.57 12.18
C ALA A 225 26.17 0.89 12.00
N VAL A 226 26.55 1.52 13.11
CA VAL A 226 26.93 2.94 13.29
C VAL A 226 27.99 3.42 12.29
N ARG A 227 28.74 2.50 11.67
CA ARG A 227 29.77 2.80 10.66
C ARG A 227 29.26 3.23 9.29
N THR A 228 27.96 3.14 9.00
CA THR A 228 27.41 3.66 7.75
C THR A 228 26.89 5.08 7.97
N GLY A 229 27.63 6.09 7.50
CA GLY A 229 27.27 7.52 7.61
C GLY A 229 26.06 7.96 6.77
N TRP A 230 25.03 7.11 6.63
CA TRP A 230 23.70 7.50 6.14
C TRP A 230 22.65 6.71 6.87
N LEU A 231 21.90 7.45 7.68
CA LEU A 231 20.68 7.00 8.30
C LEU A 231 19.54 7.53 7.43
N PRO A 232 18.88 6.68 6.61
CA PRO A 232 17.64 7.09 5.98
C PRO A 232 16.66 7.47 7.08
N ASN A 233 16.35 8.76 7.17
CA ASN A 233 15.41 9.26 8.16
C ASN A 233 14.01 8.78 7.77
N VAL A 234 13.38 7.96 8.62
CA VAL A 234 12.02 7.42 8.44
C VAL A 234 11.04 8.56 8.13
N TRP A 235 11.17 9.68 8.82
CA TRP A 235 10.32 10.85 8.62
C TRP A 235 10.47 11.46 7.23
N LEU A 236 11.68 11.46 6.68
CA LEU A 236 11.95 12.04 5.37
C LEU A 236 11.41 11.15 4.25
N TYR A 237 11.65 9.83 4.33
CA TYR A 237 11.35 8.90 3.23
C TYR A 237 9.95 8.29 3.27
N ALA A 238 9.41 8.04 4.47
CA ALA A 238 8.06 7.47 4.63
C ALA A 238 7.05 8.51 5.15
N GLY A 239 7.46 9.35 6.10
CA GLY A 239 6.59 10.40 6.65
C GLY A 239 6.29 11.53 5.66
N GLY A 240 7.31 11.99 4.93
CA GLY A 240 7.21 13.11 3.98
C GLY A 240 6.09 12.93 2.95
N PRO A 241 6.02 11.78 2.24
CA PRO A 241 4.93 11.52 1.31
C PRO A 241 3.54 11.54 1.94
N ILE A 242 3.38 10.95 3.13
CA ILE A 242 2.10 10.93 3.85
C ILE A 242 1.67 12.36 4.21
N VAL A 243 2.58 13.15 4.78
CA VAL A 243 2.32 14.56 5.12
C VAL A 243 1.97 15.36 3.88
N ALA A 244 2.68 15.16 2.77
CA ALA A 244 2.38 15.83 1.50
C ALA A 244 0.96 15.48 0.99
N GLY A 245 0.54 14.22 1.10
CA GLY A 245 -0.82 13.80 0.75
C GLY A 245 -1.89 14.46 1.61
N VAL A 246 -1.70 14.47 2.93
CA VAL A 246 -2.64 15.11 3.88
C VAL A 246 -2.74 16.61 3.61
N LEU A 247 -1.61 17.30 3.39
CA LEU A 247 -1.60 18.72 3.07
C LEU A 247 -2.29 19.01 1.73
N GLY A 248 -2.05 18.20 0.70
CA GLY A 248 -2.73 18.33 -0.60
C GLY A 248 -4.24 18.24 -0.47
N TYR A 249 -4.74 17.28 0.31
CA TYR A 249 -6.15 17.13 0.61
C TYR A 249 -6.73 18.33 1.38
N LEU A 250 -6.06 18.76 2.46
CA LEU A 250 -6.55 19.87 3.30
C LEU A 250 -6.57 21.19 2.53
N ILE A 251 -5.53 21.48 1.74
CA ILE A 251 -5.48 22.68 0.90
C ILE A 251 -6.62 22.66 -0.11
N ALA A 252 -6.83 21.54 -0.82
CA ALA A 252 -7.91 21.41 -1.78
C ALA A 252 -9.30 21.58 -1.14
N THR A 253 -9.47 21.06 0.08
CA THR A 253 -10.72 21.19 0.85
C THR A 253 -10.98 22.64 1.24
N VAL A 254 -9.99 23.35 1.79
CA VAL A 254 -10.11 24.76 2.18
C VAL A 254 -10.35 25.68 0.97
N GLN A 255 -9.77 25.33 -0.18
CA GLN A 255 -9.93 26.08 -1.43
C GLN A 255 -11.23 25.74 -2.18
N GLY A 256 -12.01 24.76 -1.71
CA GLY A 256 -13.25 24.35 -2.37
C GLY A 256 -13.06 23.75 -3.75
N TRP A 257 -11.93 23.08 -4.00
CA TRP A 257 -11.69 22.41 -5.29
C TRP A 257 -12.62 21.20 -5.44
N GLY A 258 -13.09 20.92 -6.66
CA GLY A 258 -14.17 19.95 -6.92
C GLY A 258 -13.88 18.49 -6.57
N TYR A 259 -12.63 18.12 -6.28
CA TYR A 259 -12.26 16.75 -5.89
C TYR A 259 -11.03 16.69 -4.95
N PRO A 260 -11.17 17.08 -3.66
CA PRO A 260 -10.05 17.11 -2.72
C PRO A 260 -9.27 15.80 -2.54
N PRO A 261 -9.91 14.60 -2.52
CA PRO A 261 -9.19 13.33 -2.43
C PRO A 261 -8.16 13.12 -3.55
N GLY A 262 -8.49 13.52 -4.78
CA GLY A 262 -7.57 13.41 -5.92
C GLY A 262 -6.29 14.20 -5.70
N TYR A 263 -6.40 15.45 -5.23
CA TYR A 263 -5.23 16.29 -4.93
C TYR A 263 -4.34 15.65 -3.86
N GLY A 264 -4.93 15.09 -2.80
CA GLY A 264 -4.18 14.36 -1.78
C GLY A 264 -3.43 13.15 -2.36
N GLN A 265 -4.10 12.35 -3.20
CA GLN A 265 -3.49 11.19 -3.86
C GLN A 265 -2.33 11.58 -4.79
N TYR A 266 -2.49 12.65 -5.59
CA TYR A 266 -1.44 13.13 -6.48
C TYR A 266 -0.25 13.70 -5.71
N SER A 267 -0.49 14.52 -4.69
CA SER A 267 0.58 15.06 -3.83
C SER A 267 1.36 13.94 -3.13
N PHE A 268 0.66 12.94 -2.59
CA PHE A 268 1.29 11.73 -2.02
C PHE A 268 2.17 11.02 -3.06
N SER A 269 1.62 10.76 -4.25
CA SER A 269 2.32 9.99 -5.29
C SER A 269 3.56 10.71 -5.80
N ILE A 270 3.49 12.03 -6.02
CA ILE A 270 4.63 12.84 -6.46
C ILE A 270 5.71 12.87 -5.38
N ALA A 271 5.33 13.11 -4.12
CA ALA A 271 6.26 13.15 -3.01
C ALA A 271 6.95 11.79 -2.78
N LEU A 272 6.19 10.69 -2.87
CA LEU A 272 6.74 9.34 -2.75
C LEU A 272 7.69 9.00 -3.91
N TRP A 273 7.35 9.41 -5.13
CA TRP A 273 8.22 9.26 -6.29
C TRP A 273 9.56 9.99 -6.09
N LEU A 274 9.52 11.25 -5.66
CA LEU A 274 10.72 12.02 -5.34
C LEU A 274 11.56 11.35 -4.23
N ALA A 275 10.92 10.90 -3.16
CA ALA A 275 11.58 10.19 -2.07
C ALA A 275 12.24 8.89 -2.57
N THR A 276 11.57 8.15 -3.45
CA THR A 276 12.07 6.92 -4.06
C THR A 276 13.29 7.18 -4.95
N ILE A 277 13.26 8.23 -5.78
CA ILE A 277 14.41 8.61 -6.61
C ILE A 277 15.59 9.04 -5.75
N ALA A 278 15.37 9.89 -4.75
CA ALA A 278 16.41 10.34 -3.84
C ALA A 278 17.03 9.15 -3.09
N TYR A 279 16.21 8.18 -2.68
CA TYR A 279 16.65 6.94 -2.07
C TYR A 279 17.52 6.11 -3.03
N LEU A 280 17.04 5.84 -4.25
CA LEU A 280 17.77 5.06 -5.25
C LEU A 280 19.11 5.71 -5.62
N ALA A 281 19.13 7.03 -5.86
CA ALA A 281 20.33 7.78 -6.18
C ALA A 281 21.38 7.71 -5.05
N ASN A 282 20.94 7.87 -3.79
CA ASN A 282 21.83 7.75 -2.64
C ASN A 282 22.36 6.33 -2.45
N SER A 283 21.53 5.31 -2.71
CA SER A 283 21.94 3.91 -2.64
C SER A 283 22.97 3.54 -3.72
N HIS A 284 22.80 4.03 -4.95
CA HIS A 284 23.72 3.77 -6.06
C HIS A 284 25.10 4.40 -5.84
N ARG A 285 25.15 5.66 -5.43
CA ARG A 285 26.41 6.38 -5.16
C ARG A 285 27.32 5.65 -4.16
N ARG A 286 26.73 4.87 -3.24
CA ARG A 286 27.45 4.13 -2.21
C ARG A 286 27.88 2.73 -2.65
N GLY A 287 27.04 2.04 -3.43
CA GLY A 287 27.42 0.77 -4.05
C GLY A 287 28.67 0.90 -4.93
N SER A 288 28.80 2.01 -5.65
CA SER A 288 29.97 2.28 -6.51
C SER A 288 31.26 2.52 -5.74
N ARG A 289 31.20 3.06 -4.51
CA ARG A 289 32.38 3.35 -3.66
C ARG A 289 32.95 2.12 -2.96
N ARG A 290 32.22 0.99 -2.94
CA ARG A 290 32.63 -0.26 -2.27
C ARG A 290 33.34 -1.27 -3.18
N ARG A 291 33.50 -1.00 -4.49
CA ARG A 291 34.35 -1.85 -5.35
C ARG A 291 35.82 -1.55 -5.05
N PRO A 292 36.60 -2.47 -4.45
CA PRO A 292 38.02 -2.27 -4.27
C PRO A 292 38.68 -2.22 -5.66
N ALA A 293 39.48 -1.19 -5.89
CA ALA A 293 40.47 -1.19 -6.96
C ALA A 293 41.53 -2.25 -6.63
N GLY A 294 41.24 -3.50 -6.98
CA GLY A 294 42.04 -4.65 -6.56
C GLY A 294 41.95 -5.78 -7.57
N SER A 295 42.46 -5.52 -8.78
CA SER A 295 42.87 -6.54 -9.74
C SER A 295 43.86 -5.90 -10.70
N SER A 296 44.97 -5.41 -10.15
CA SER A 296 46.22 -5.33 -10.90
C SER A 296 46.73 -6.77 -10.99
N LYS A 297 46.55 -7.38 -12.16
CA LYS A 297 47.22 -8.62 -12.51
C LYS A 297 48.72 -8.32 -12.62
N SER A 298 49.53 -9.01 -11.81
CA SER A 298 50.93 -9.27 -12.11
C SER A 298 51.03 -10.30 -13.24
#